data_AF-A0A0N0CYE5-F1
#
_entry.id   AF-A0A0N0CYE5-F1
#
_cell.length_a   1.000
_cell.length_b   1.000
_cell.length_c   1.000
_cell.angle_alpha   90.00
_cell.angle_beta   90.00
_cell.angle_gamma   90.00
#
_symmetry.space_group_name_H-M   'P 1'
#
loop_
_entity.id
_entity.type
_entity.pdbx_description
1 polymer ?
#
loop_
_entity_poly.entity_id
_entity_poly.type
_entity_poly.pdbx_seq_one_letter_code
_entity_poly.pdbx_strand_id
1 'polypeptide(L)'
;MENIGKKLQIVRDLYKYTQEQVASKIGFTSSEYAQLEQENEIQMPILEKIAQDVYQLDPQKIISLLTDPRTLIDNIYENQFDGKNSQNGQNVNIGTTNITYNQENTKDSNKEAFEKDLEKIKAQLEFLLAIFDNKDKK
;
A
#
# COMPACT_ATOMS: atom_id res chain seq x y z
N MET A 1 14.68 13.48 9.47
CA MET A 1 13.60 13.90 8.54
C MET A 1 13.25 12.70 7.69
N GLU A 2 11.97 12.38 7.58
CA GLU A 2 11.50 11.27 6.77
C GLU A 2 11.56 11.69 5.30
N ASN A 3 12.18 10.89 4.44
CA ASN A 3 12.45 11.24 3.05
C ASN A 3 11.14 11.26 2.22
N ILE A 4 10.72 12.44 1.76
CA ILE A 4 9.47 12.62 0.99
C ILE A 4 9.50 11.83 -0.31
N GLY A 5 10.64 11.77 -0.99
CA GLY A 5 10.84 10.96 -2.20
C GLY A 5 10.55 9.47 -1.98
N LYS A 6 10.96 8.91 -0.84
CA LYS A 6 10.66 7.51 -0.49
C LYS A 6 9.20 7.26 -0.23
N LYS A 7 8.48 8.21 0.35
CA LYS A 7 7.02 8.12 0.49
C LYS A 7 6.32 8.23 -0.86
N LEU A 8 6.82 9.08 -1.75
CA LEU A 8 6.32 9.19 -3.11
C LEU A 8 6.50 7.87 -3.87
N GLN A 9 7.63 7.18 -3.68
CA GLN A 9 7.85 5.84 -4.22
C GLN A 9 6.80 4.84 -3.71
N ILE A 10 6.52 4.84 -2.40
CA ILE A 10 5.49 3.96 -1.80
C ILE A 10 4.13 4.26 -2.40
N VAL A 11 3.73 5.53 -2.51
CA VAL A 11 2.46 5.92 -3.16
C VAL A 11 2.42 5.43 -4.60
N ARG A 12 3.49 5.64 -5.38
CA ARG A 12 3.58 5.14 -6.76
C ARG A 12 3.34 3.63 -6.84
N ASP A 13 4.03 2.87 -5.98
CA ASP A 13 3.94 1.42 -5.96
C ASP A 13 2.54 0.96 -5.53
N LEU A 14 1.86 1.67 -4.61
CA LEU A 14 0.48 1.39 -4.19
C LEU A 14 -0.52 1.54 -5.34
N TYR A 15 -0.35 2.56 -6.17
CA TYR A 15 -1.17 2.78 -7.36
C TYR A 15 -0.68 1.96 -8.58
N LYS A 16 0.35 1.12 -8.41
CA LYS A 16 0.91 0.22 -9.43
C LYS A 16 1.41 0.94 -10.69
N TYR A 17 1.91 2.17 -10.54
CA TYR A 17 2.54 2.89 -11.65
C TYR A 17 4.04 2.62 -11.74
N THR A 18 4.58 2.55 -12.95
CA THR A 18 6.03 2.58 -13.16
C THR A 18 6.56 4.01 -13.09
N GLN A 19 7.85 4.18 -12.80
CA GLN A 19 8.49 5.51 -12.82
C GLN A 19 8.31 6.21 -14.18
N GLU A 20 8.40 5.46 -15.28
CA GLU A 20 8.20 5.97 -16.64
C GLU A 20 6.76 6.48 -16.87
N GLN A 21 5.75 5.76 -16.37
CA GLN A 21 4.35 6.17 -16.48
C GLN A 21 4.07 7.46 -15.70
N VAL A 22 4.67 7.63 -14.53
CA VAL A 22 4.52 8.86 -13.76
C VAL A 22 5.27 10.01 -14.43
N ALA A 23 6.53 9.76 -14.81
CA ALA A 23 7.40 10.76 -15.41
C ALA A 23 6.81 11.33 -16.71
N SER A 24 6.32 10.47 -17.61
CA SER A 24 5.72 10.90 -18.88
C SER A 24 4.52 11.84 -18.71
N LYS A 25 3.72 11.65 -17.65
CA LYS A 25 2.55 12.48 -17.37
C LYS A 25 2.89 13.89 -16.86
N ILE A 26 4.01 14.04 -16.16
CA ILE A 26 4.45 15.33 -15.62
C ILE A 26 5.53 16.02 -16.48
N GLY A 27 5.88 15.40 -17.62
CA GLY A 27 6.87 15.92 -18.58
C GLY A 27 8.33 15.66 -18.18
N PHE A 28 8.57 14.61 -17.39
CA PHE A 28 9.89 14.22 -16.90
C PHE A 28 10.37 12.95 -17.60
N THR A 29 11.67 12.71 -17.59
CA THR A 29 12.25 11.41 -17.91
C THR A 29 12.15 10.46 -16.70
N SER A 30 12.17 9.15 -16.97
CA SER A 30 12.19 8.13 -15.90
C SER A 30 13.36 8.34 -14.92
N SER A 31 14.53 8.79 -15.41
CA SER A 31 15.69 9.08 -14.57
C SER A 31 15.49 10.31 -13.66
N GLU A 32 14.90 11.39 -14.17
CA GLU A 32 14.59 12.57 -13.35
C GLU A 32 13.56 12.24 -12.26
N TYR A 33 12.57 11.42 -12.58
CA TYR A 33 11.60 10.96 -11.59
C TYR A 33 12.23 10.01 -10.56
N ALA A 34 13.13 9.11 -10.97
CA ALA A 34 13.88 8.26 -10.04
C ALA A 34 14.78 9.06 -9.09
N GLN A 35 15.30 10.22 -9.54
CA GLN A 35 16.02 11.15 -8.68
C GLN A 35 15.09 11.83 -7.68
N LEU A 36 13.89 12.28 -8.10
CA LEU A 36 12.88 12.83 -7.19
C LEU A 36 12.51 11.86 -6.06
N GLU A 37 12.45 10.55 -6.32
CA GLU A 37 12.18 9.53 -5.29
C GLU A 37 13.33 9.34 -4.26
N GLN A 38 14.48 9.97 -4.48
CA GLN A 38 15.60 9.97 -3.56
C GLN A 38 15.73 11.29 -2.79
N GLU A 39 15.05 12.34 -3.23
CA GLU A 39 15.09 13.66 -2.60
C GLU A 39 14.38 13.67 -1.24
N ASN A 40 14.97 14.38 -0.29
CA ASN A 40 14.34 14.56 1.03
C ASN A 40 13.14 15.50 0.96
N GLU A 41 13.15 16.44 0.02
CA GLU A 41 12.11 17.44 -0.21
C GLU A 41 11.78 17.52 -1.70
N ILE A 42 10.50 17.70 -2.02
CA ILE A 42 10.02 17.87 -3.39
C ILE A 42 9.29 19.20 -3.47
N GLN A 43 9.57 19.97 -4.52
CA GLN A 43 8.93 21.27 -4.73
C GLN A 43 7.42 21.11 -4.88
N MET A 44 6.64 21.97 -4.21
CA MET A 44 5.18 21.91 -4.23
C MET A 44 4.57 21.87 -5.65
N PRO A 45 5.04 22.66 -6.63
CA PRO A 45 4.49 22.60 -7.99
C PRO A 45 4.65 21.23 -8.67
N ILE A 46 5.68 20.46 -8.30
CA ILE A 46 5.89 19.10 -8.80
C ILE A 46 4.89 18.15 -8.13
N LEU A 47 4.69 18.27 -6.82
CA LEU A 47 3.69 17.47 -6.09
C LEU A 47 2.26 17.74 -6.59
N GLU A 48 1.93 19.00 -6.90
CA GLU A 48 0.64 19.38 -7.48
C GLU A 48 0.41 18.72 -8.85
N LYS A 49 1.41 18.77 -9.74
CA LYS A 49 1.35 18.07 -11.04
C LYS A 49 1.19 16.57 -10.88
N ILE A 50 1.95 15.96 -9.97
CA ILE A 50 1.82 14.53 -9.70
C ILE A 50 0.39 14.22 -9.19
N ALA A 51 -0.15 15.01 -8.26
CA ALA A 51 -1.50 14.81 -7.76
C ALA A 51 -2.55 14.88 -8.85
N GLN A 52 -2.51 15.92 -9.66
CA GLN A 52 -3.53 16.20 -10.67
C GLN A 52 -3.39 15.32 -11.91
N ASP A 53 -2.19 15.24 -12.48
CA ASP A 53 -1.99 14.62 -13.80
C ASP A 53 -1.83 13.09 -13.71
N VAL A 54 -1.28 12.60 -12.60
CA VAL A 54 -0.98 11.17 -12.41
C VAL A 54 -2.12 10.46 -11.71
N TYR A 55 -2.50 10.98 -10.54
CA TYR A 55 -3.46 10.33 -9.64
C TYR A 55 -4.87 10.93 -9.70
N GLN A 56 -5.05 12.07 -10.37
CA GLN A 56 -6.33 12.80 -10.44
C GLN A 56 -6.91 13.09 -9.04
N LEU A 57 -6.03 13.42 -8.09
CA LEU A 57 -6.35 13.76 -6.72
C LEU A 57 -6.23 15.27 -6.49
N ASP A 58 -6.93 15.74 -5.46
CA ASP A 58 -6.65 17.06 -4.89
C ASP A 58 -5.18 17.10 -4.39
N PRO A 59 -4.39 18.15 -4.70
CA PRO A 59 -3.02 18.29 -4.22
C PRO A 59 -2.86 18.10 -2.70
N GLN A 60 -3.83 18.56 -1.90
CA GLN A 60 -3.84 18.38 -0.45
C GLN A 60 -3.90 16.91 -0.05
N LYS A 61 -4.58 16.07 -0.86
CA LYS A 61 -4.65 14.63 -0.60
C LYS A 61 -3.28 13.99 -0.78
N ILE A 62 -2.51 14.34 -1.81
CA ILE A 62 -1.15 13.83 -1.97
C ILE A 62 -0.23 14.31 -0.85
N ILE A 63 -0.35 15.57 -0.44
CA ILE A 63 0.45 16.12 0.64
C ILE A 63 0.16 15.37 1.94
N SER A 64 -1.12 15.10 2.25
CA SER A 64 -1.49 14.31 3.43
C SER A 64 -0.88 12.90 3.39
N LEU A 65 -0.94 12.21 2.24
CA LEU A 65 -0.29 10.90 2.05
C LEU A 65 1.22 10.96 2.31
N LEU A 66 1.90 12.04 1.93
CA LEU A 66 3.36 12.14 2.09
C LEU A 66 3.77 12.64 3.48
N THR A 67 2.87 13.24 4.25
CA THR A 67 3.21 13.89 5.53
C THR A 67 2.65 13.17 6.74
N ASP A 68 1.49 12.50 6.62
CA ASP A 68 0.86 11.75 7.70
C ASP A 68 0.97 10.23 7.46
N PRO A 69 1.79 9.50 8.24
CA PRO A 69 1.92 8.05 8.15
C PRO A 69 0.59 7.29 8.27
N ARG A 70 -0.39 7.82 9.02
CA ARG A 70 -1.69 7.17 9.22
C ARG A 70 -2.50 7.12 7.93
N THR A 71 -2.42 8.18 7.12
CA THR A 71 -3.15 8.24 5.85
C THR A 71 -2.61 7.26 4.82
N LEU A 72 -1.31 6.97 4.81
CA LEU A 72 -0.72 5.90 4.00
C LEU A 72 -1.24 4.53 4.45
N ILE A 73 -1.27 4.29 5.75
CA ILE A 73 -1.71 3.02 6.33
C ILE A 73 -3.18 2.76 5.99
N ASP A 74 -4.06 3.74 6.14
CA ASP A 74 -5.49 3.60 5.80
C ASP A 74 -5.69 3.27 4.32
N ASN A 75 -4.95 3.92 3.41
CA ASN A 75 -5.01 3.61 1.98
C ASN A 75 -4.41 2.23 1.65
N ILE A 76 -3.39 1.78 2.38
CA ILE A 76 -2.84 0.42 2.22
C ILE A 76 -3.88 -0.62 2.62
N TYR A 77 -4.57 -0.43 3.76
CA TYR A 77 -5.60 -1.36 4.22
C TYR A 77 -6.81 -1.39 3.29
N GLU A 78 -7.27 -0.25 2.78
CA GLU A 78 -8.37 -0.18 1.81
C GLU A 78 -8.01 -0.85 0.46
N ASN A 79 -6.77 -0.69 -0.03
CA ASN A 79 -6.35 -1.28 -1.31
C ASN A 79 -5.96 -2.78 -1.20
N GLN A 80 -5.69 -3.30 0.00
CA GLN A 80 -5.44 -4.74 0.22
C GLN A 80 -6.71 -5.55 0.50
N PHE A 81 -7.82 -4.89 0.85
CA PHE A 81 -9.14 -5.49 1.03
C PHE A 81 -10.00 -5.39 -0.25
N ASP A 82 -9.43 -5.65 -1.42
CA ASP A 82 -10.24 -5.87 -2.62
C ASP A 82 -10.77 -7.31 -2.61
N GLY A 83 -11.79 -7.51 -1.77
CA GLY A 83 -12.27 -8.83 -1.36
C GLY A 83 -13.71 -8.82 -0.85
N LYS A 84 -14.59 -8.06 -1.52
CA LYS A 84 -16.06 -8.12 -1.45
C LYS A 84 -16.72 -7.68 -0.13
N ASN A 85 -17.70 -6.80 -0.32
CA ASN A 85 -18.69 -6.26 0.62
C ASN A 85 -18.19 -5.18 1.60
N SER A 86 -18.48 -3.93 1.25
CA SER A 86 -19.17 -3.08 2.21
C SER A 86 -20.07 -2.08 1.49
N GLN A 87 -21.33 -2.49 1.29
CA GLN A 87 -22.42 -1.52 1.23
C GLN A 87 -22.78 -1.13 2.66
N ASN A 88 -22.97 0.17 2.85
CA ASN A 88 -23.60 0.83 3.99
C ASN A 88 -22.88 0.82 5.33
N GLY A 89 -22.64 2.03 5.86
CA GLY A 89 -22.86 2.25 7.28
C GLY A 89 -21.99 3.29 7.98
N GLN A 90 -22.29 4.57 7.74
CA GLN A 90 -22.43 5.61 8.77
C GLN A 90 -21.21 6.25 9.48
N ASN A 91 -21.29 7.58 9.47
CA ASN A 91 -21.07 8.54 10.56
C ASN A 91 -19.80 8.40 11.41
N VAL A 92 -18.85 9.28 11.09
CA VAL A 92 -17.81 9.71 12.02
C VAL A 92 -18.45 10.61 13.08
N ASN A 93 -18.63 10.08 14.30
CA ASN A 93 -18.93 10.91 15.48
C ASN A 93 -17.66 11.06 16.31
N ILE A 94 -17.07 12.25 16.28
CA ILE A 94 -15.96 12.67 17.12
C ILE A 94 -16.54 13.12 18.46
N GLY A 95 -16.41 12.31 19.50
CA GLY A 95 -16.73 12.73 20.86
C GLY A 95 -17.22 11.60 21.76
N THR A 96 -16.28 11.03 22.54
CA THR A 96 -16.51 10.43 23.87
C THR A 96 -17.83 9.68 24.09
N THR A 97 -17.90 8.37 23.81
CA THR A 97 -18.76 7.45 24.61
C THR A 97 -18.32 5.99 24.46
N ASN A 98 -18.28 5.26 25.58
CA ASN A 98 -17.89 3.87 25.70
C ASN A 98 -18.67 2.95 24.76
N ILE A 99 -17.96 2.13 23.95
CA ILE A 99 -18.57 1.07 23.14
C ILE A 99 -18.35 -0.27 23.84
N THR A 100 -19.44 -0.83 24.33
CA THR A 100 -19.56 -2.21 24.83
C THR A 100 -19.40 -3.18 23.66
N TYR A 101 -18.41 -4.08 23.75
CA TYR A 101 -18.22 -5.17 22.80
C TYR A 101 -19.20 -6.31 23.11
N ASN A 102 -20.21 -6.49 22.27
CA ASN A 102 -20.90 -7.78 22.17
C ASN A 102 -20.16 -8.62 21.12
N GLN A 103 -19.14 -9.36 21.57
CA GLN A 103 -18.52 -10.43 20.79
C GLN A 103 -19.32 -11.71 20.96
N GLU A 104 -20.16 -12.07 19.98
CA GLU A 104 -20.61 -13.46 19.85
C GLU A 104 -20.57 -13.89 18.37
N ASN A 105 -19.82 -14.97 18.13
CA ASN A 105 -19.81 -15.86 16.96
C ASN A 105 -19.09 -15.45 15.66
N THR A 106 -17.75 -15.56 15.60
CA THR A 106 -16.99 -15.83 14.34
C THR A 106 -15.57 -16.40 14.57
N LYS A 107 -15.28 -17.10 15.67
CA LYS A 107 -13.90 -17.59 15.94
C LYS A 107 -13.48 -18.83 15.13
N ASP A 108 -14.41 -19.66 14.66
CA ASP A 108 -14.06 -20.98 14.13
C ASP A 108 -13.70 -20.97 12.63
N SER A 109 -14.36 -20.16 11.80
CA SER A 109 -14.12 -20.15 10.34
C SER A 109 -12.80 -19.50 9.93
N ASN A 110 -12.28 -18.58 10.74
CA ASN A 110 -11.00 -17.92 10.45
C ASN A 110 -9.81 -18.86 10.68
N LYS A 111 -9.90 -19.77 11.66
CA LYS A 111 -8.83 -20.72 11.98
C LYS A 111 -8.56 -21.68 10.83
N GLU A 112 -9.62 -22.20 10.21
CA GLU A 112 -9.53 -23.16 9.11
C GLU A 112 -8.90 -22.54 7.84
N ALA A 113 -9.22 -21.26 7.57
CA ALA A 113 -8.61 -20.51 6.47
C ALA A 113 -7.11 -20.28 6.70
N PHE A 114 -6.72 -19.87 7.92
CA PHE A 114 -5.31 -19.68 8.27
C PHE A 114 -4.51 -20.99 8.24
N GLU A 115 -5.09 -22.11 8.68
CA GLU A 115 -4.42 -23.42 8.64
C GLU A 115 -4.13 -23.87 7.20
N LYS A 116 -5.08 -23.63 6.28
CA LYS A 116 -4.92 -23.97 4.86
C LYS A 116 -3.83 -23.15 4.17
N ASP A 117 -3.73 -21.86 4.48
CA ASP A 117 -2.67 -21.00 3.94
C ASP A 117 -1.30 -21.40 4.50
N LEU A 118 -1.24 -21.80 5.76
CA LEU A 118 0.00 -22.25 6.41
C LEU A 118 0.51 -23.57 5.82
N GLU A 119 -0.40 -24.48 5.45
CA GLU A 119 -0.07 -25.74 4.77
C GLU A 119 0.44 -25.50 3.34
N LYS A 120 -0.16 -24.56 2.62
CA LYS A 120 0.29 -24.17 1.27
C LYS A 120 1.70 -23.58 1.28
N ILE A 121 2.01 -22.72 2.26
CA ILE A 121 3.36 -22.14 2.42
C ILE A 121 4.38 -23.22 2.73
N LYS A 122 4.07 -24.17 3.62
CA LYS A 122 4.96 -25.30 3.94
C LYS A 122 5.28 -26.15 2.72
N ALA A 123 4.27 -26.49 1.92
CA ALA A 123 4.46 -27.29 0.71
C ALA A 123 5.34 -26.59 -0.34
N GLN A 124 5.21 -25.27 -0.49
CA GLN A 124 6.07 -24.48 -1.38
C GLN A 124 7.51 -24.43 -0.90
N LEU A 125 7.71 -24.34 0.42
CA LEU A 125 9.03 -24.31 1.05
C LEU A 125 9.75 -25.66 0.89
N GLU A 126 9.04 -26.77 1.10
CA GLU A 126 9.56 -28.13 0.87
C GLU A 126 9.92 -28.37 -0.61
N PHE A 127 9.08 -27.91 -1.54
CA PHE A 127 9.39 -27.97 -2.96
C PHE A 127 10.66 -27.19 -3.30
N LEU A 128 10.83 -26.00 -2.73
CA LEU A 128 12.01 -25.18 -2.96
C LEU A 128 13.26 -25.85 -2.38
N LEU A 129 13.18 -26.40 -1.18
CA LEU A 129 14.27 -27.16 -0.54
C LEU A 129 14.65 -28.40 -1.38
N ALA A 130 13.67 -29.14 -1.90
CA ALA A 130 13.93 -30.30 -2.76
C ALA A 130 14.60 -29.94 -4.10
N ILE A 131 14.37 -28.73 -4.61
CA ILE A 131 15.09 -28.20 -5.78
C ILE A 131 16.54 -27.87 -5.42
N PHE A 132 16.79 -27.33 -4.23
CA PHE A 132 18.15 -26.97 -3.80
C PHE A 132 18.97 -28.21 -3.42
N ASP A 133 18.40 -29.21 -2.74
CA ASP A 133 19.09 -30.47 -2.40
C ASP A 133 19.49 -31.30 -3.63
N ASN A 134 18.84 -31.11 -4.78
CA ASN A 134 19.19 -31.79 -6.03
C ASN A 134 20.33 -31.11 -6.82
N LYS A 135 20.77 -29.90 -6.44
CA LYS A 135 21.86 -29.20 -7.12
C LYS A 135 23.26 -29.62 -6.66
N ASP A 136 23.38 -30.25 -5.50
CA ASP A 136 24.68 -30.69 -4.94
C ASP A 136 25.06 -32.14 -5.30
N LYS A 137 24.28 -32.82 -6.16
CA LYS A 137 24.54 -34.20 -6.63
C LYS A 137 24.89 -34.32 -8.12
N LYS A 138 25.57 -33.34 -8.71
CA LYS A 138 26.16 -33.44 -10.05
C LYS A 138 27.65 -33.14 -10.06
#